data_AF-A0A9E5QZP7-F1
#
_entry.id   AF-A0A9E5QZP7-F1
#
_cell.length_a   1.000
_cell.length_b   1.000
_cell.length_c   1.000
_cell.angle_alpha   90.00
_cell.angle_beta   90.00
_cell.angle_gamma   90.00
#
_symmetry.space_group_name_H-M   'P 1'
#
loop_
_entity.id
_entity.type
_entity.pdbx_description
1 polymer ?
#
loop_
_entity_poly.entity_id
_entity_poly.type
_entity_poly.pdbx_seq_one_letter_code
_entity_poly.pdbx_strand_id
1 'polypeptide(L)'
;MLVSGAPGAGKSALIEEVRRAWAEAGGVSYATVGLPQPIPAPYQIWYPIWRALLGLRTYDDPFRDGARLAANLQTRLPHLSRTAAIFQNLLGVQQQEAASLEMLEAPTRQKLILDATVGLLEYAAQRAPVLLTFESLQTVDSASRAL
;
A
#
# COMPACT_ATOMS: atom_id res chain seq x y z
N MET A 1 -15.01 -4.76 8.21
CA MET A 1 -15.25 -5.96 9.04
C MET A 1 -14.06 -6.14 9.97
N LEU A 2 -14.28 -6.38 11.27
CA LEU A 2 -13.20 -6.69 12.21
C LEU A 2 -13.33 -8.14 12.66
N VAL A 3 -12.27 -8.93 12.48
CA VAL A 3 -12.21 -10.32 12.94
C VAL A 3 -11.26 -10.40 14.12
N SER A 4 -11.77 -10.81 15.28
CA SER A 4 -10.98 -10.97 16.50
C SER A 4 -11.29 -12.33 17.15
N GLY A 5 -10.34 -12.84 17.94
CA GLY A 5 -10.46 -14.15 18.56
C GLY A 5 -9.10 -14.67 19.01
N ALA A 6 -9.11 -15.69 19.86
CA ALA A 6 -7.91 -16.30 20.40
C ALA A 6 -6.95 -16.82 19.30
N PRO A 7 -5.63 -16.95 19.58
CA PRO A 7 -4.73 -17.71 18.73
C PRO A 7 -5.30 -19.10 18.43
N GLY A 8 -5.19 -19.57 17.18
CA GLY A 8 -5.75 -20.87 16.77
C GLY A 8 -7.26 -20.88 16.46
N ALA A 9 -8.01 -19.80 16.66
CA ALA A 9 -9.45 -19.73 16.38
C ALA A 9 -9.82 -19.72 14.87
N GLY A 10 -8.89 -20.04 13.96
CA GLY A 10 -9.17 -20.11 12.51
C GLY A 10 -9.31 -18.77 11.78
N LYS A 11 -8.88 -17.64 12.37
CA LYS A 11 -9.02 -16.30 11.76
C LYS A 11 -8.39 -16.19 10.36
N SER A 12 -7.16 -16.66 10.19
CA SER A 12 -6.49 -16.62 8.89
C SER A 12 -7.15 -17.56 7.88
N ALA A 13 -7.68 -18.72 8.33
CA ALA A 13 -8.45 -19.60 7.46
C ALA A 13 -9.76 -18.94 6.98
N LEU A 14 -10.45 -18.22 7.86
CA LEU A 14 -11.64 -17.43 7.49
C LEU A 14 -11.29 -16.32 6.50
N ILE A 15 -10.18 -15.62 6.70
CA ILE A 15 -9.71 -14.58 5.78
C ILE A 15 -9.44 -15.16 4.38
N GLU A 16 -8.74 -16.28 4.30
CA GLU A 16 -8.46 -16.94 3.02
C GLU A 16 -9.74 -17.44 2.33
N GLU A 17 -10.71 -17.95 3.09
CA GLU A 17 -12.02 -18.32 2.57
C GLU A 17 -12.77 -17.12 1.97
N VAL A 18 -12.79 -15.99 2.69
CA VAL A 18 -13.41 -14.75 2.21
C VAL A 18 -12.71 -14.24 0.95
N ARG A 19 -11.38 -14.29 0.90
CA ARG A 19 -10.61 -13.88 -0.28
C ARG A 19 -10.89 -14.78 -1.48
N ARG A 20 -10.99 -16.09 -1.27
CA ARG A 20 -11.36 -17.04 -2.33
C ARG A 20 -12.75 -16.73 -2.88
N ALA A 21 -13.75 -16.63 -2.01
CA ALA A 21 -15.12 -16.28 -2.41
C ALA A 21 -15.19 -14.93 -3.13
N TRP A 22 -14.41 -13.93 -2.69
CA TRP A 22 -14.32 -12.63 -3.35
C TRP A 22 -13.75 -12.72 -4.76
N ALA A 23 -12.69 -13.49 -4.94
CA ALA A 23 -12.08 -13.72 -6.25
C ALA A 23 -13.01 -14.48 -7.19
N GLU A 24 -13.72 -15.49 -6.69
CA GLU A 24 -14.75 -16.23 -7.45
C GLU A 24 -15.90 -15.31 -7.91
N ALA A 25 -16.21 -14.27 -7.15
CA ALA A 25 -17.17 -13.23 -7.53
C ALA A 25 -16.60 -12.16 -8.49
N GLY A 26 -15.37 -12.33 -8.98
CA GLY A 26 -14.72 -11.39 -9.90
C GLY A 26 -14.07 -10.17 -9.21
N GLY A 27 -13.95 -10.19 -7.88
CA GLY A 27 -13.28 -9.15 -7.12
C GLY A 27 -11.76 -9.29 -7.13
N VAL A 28 -11.07 -8.20 -6.81
CA VAL A 28 -9.60 -8.16 -6.61
C VAL A 28 -9.32 -8.00 -5.13
N SER A 29 -8.35 -8.75 -4.61
CA SER A 29 -7.92 -8.66 -3.20
C SER A 29 -6.48 -8.18 -3.07
N TYR A 30 -6.24 -7.29 -2.12
CA TYR A 30 -4.90 -6.90 -1.66
C TYR A 30 -4.80 -7.21 -0.18
N ALA A 31 -3.70 -7.85 0.22
CA ALA A 31 -3.52 -8.28 1.59
C ALA A 31 -2.13 -7.90 2.12
N THR A 32 -2.09 -7.68 3.42
CA THR A 32 -0.88 -7.36 4.16
C THR A 32 -0.98 -7.94 5.56
N VAL A 33 0.18 -8.26 6.13
CA VAL A 33 0.30 -8.82 7.48
C VAL A 33 1.25 -7.92 8.25
N GLY A 34 0.80 -7.43 9.40
CA GLY A 34 1.66 -6.77 10.37
C GLY A 34 2.75 -7.73 10.84
N LEU A 35 4.02 -7.34 10.63
CA LEU A 35 5.18 -8.08 11.09
C LEU A 35 5.91 -7.24 12.15
N PRO A 36 6.36 -7.85 13.27
CA PRO A 36 7.30 -7.20 14.17
C PRO A 36 8.59 -6.88 13.40
N GLN A 37 8.96 -5.61 13.32
CA GLN A 37 10.19 -5.17 12.66
C GLN A 37 11.19 -4.63 13.69
N PRO A 38 12.51 -4.87 13.52
CA PRO A 38 13.54 -4.32 14.39
C PRO A 38 13.59 -2.79 14.36
N ILE A 39 13.24 -2.19 13.21
CA ILE A 39 13.22 -0.74 13.00
C ILE A 39 11.81 -0.35 12.54
N PRO A 40 11.06 0.40 13.37
CA PRO A 40 9.77 0.94 12.98
C PRO A 40 9.96 1.96 11.84
N ALA A 41 9.21 1.80 10.76
CA ALA A 41 9.09 2.81 9.71
C ALA A 41 7.59 3.13 9.52
N PRO A 42 7.24 4.37 9.17
CA PRO A 42 5.86 4.76 9.00
C PRO A 42 5.24 4.01 7.81
N TYR A 43 3.95 3.68 7.94
CA TYR A 43 3.16 3.10 6.84
C TYR A 43 3.56 1.71 6.37
N GLN A 44 4.39 0.97 7.13
CA GLN A 44 4.92 -0.33 6.70
C GLN A 44 3.83 -1.32 6.28
N ILE A 45 2.70 -1.34 7.00
CA ILE A 45 1.62 -2.27 6.67
C ILE A 45 1.01 -1.99 5.29
N TRP A 46 1.11 -0.76 4.79
CA TRP A 46 0.60 -0.38 3.47
C TRP A 46 1.55 -0.72 2.33
N TYR A 47 2.83 -1.01 2.61
CA TYR A 47 3.83 -1.25 1.55
C TYR A 47 3.44 -2.39 0.61
N PRO A 48 3.01 -3.57 1.07
CA PRO A 48 2.60 -4.65 0.17
C PRO A 48 1.41 -4.26 -0.71
N ILE A 49 0.47 -3.48 -0.15
CA ILE A 49 -0.72 -2.99 -0.86
C ILE A 49 -0.32 -2.00 -1.95
N TRP A 50 0.50 -0.99 -1.64
CA TRP A 50 0.97 -0.01 -2.62
C TRP A 50 1.81 -0.65 -3.71
N ARG A 51 2.71 -1.57 -3.36
CA ARG A 51 3.48 -2.33 -4.36
C ARG A 51 2.54 -3.07 -5.31
N ALA A 52 1.53 -3.76 -4.79
CA ALA A 52 0.57 -4.49 -5.63
C ALA A 52 -0.28 -3.55 -6.51
N LEU A 53 -0.82 -2.45 -5.97
CA LEU A 53 -1.59 -1.44 -6.72
C LEU A 53 -0.76 -0.81 -7.85
N LEU A 54 0.52 -0.57 -7.59
CA LEU A 54 1.48 0.00 -8.55
C LEU A 54 2.13 -1.05 -9.45
N GLY A 55 1.77 -2.33 -9.31
CA GLY A 55 2.28 -3.43 -10.14
C GLY A 55 3.78 -3.74 -9.94
N LEU A 56 4.32 -3.43 -8.75
CA LEU A 56 5.70 -3.71 -8.36
C LEU A 56 5.79 -5.13 -7.78
N ARG A 57 6.73 -5.95 -8.25
CA ARG A 57 6.92 -7.34 -7.80
C ARG A 57 8.05 -7.43 -6.79
N THR A 58 8.02 -8.44 -5.92
CA THR A 58 8.90 -8.53 -4.73
C THR A 58 10.38 -8.83 -5.03
N TYR A 59 10.81 -8.90 -6.29
CA TYR A 59 12.20 -9.22 -6.70
C TYR A 59 12.65 -8.46 -7.95
N ASP A 60 11.95 -7.39 -8.32
CA ASP A 60 12.34 -6.58 -9.47
C ASP A 60 13.50 -5.63 -9.09
N ASP A 61 14.30 -5.27 -10.10
CA ASP A 61 15.39 -4.29 -9.97
C ASP A 61 14.84 -2.94 -9.45
N PRO A 62 15.36 -2.38 -8.34
CA PRO A 62 14.88 -1.13 -7.76
C PRO A 62 14.81 0.04 -8.75
N PHE A 63 15.70 0.07 -9.74
CA PHE A 63 15.71 1.08 -10.80
C PHE A 63 14.50 0.93 -11.73
N ARG A 64 14.21 -0.31 -12.13
CA ARG A 64 13.04 -0.63 -12.97
C ARG A 64 11.74 -0.38 -12.23
N ASP A 65 11.71 -0.66 -10.93
CA ASP A 65 10.56 -0.39 -10.08
C ASP A 65 10.28 1.11 -9.94
N GLY A 66 11.33 1.94 -9.76
CA GLY A 66 11.19 3.40 -9.67
C GLY A 66 10.58 4.00 -10.94
N ALA A 67 11.06 3.58 -12.11
CA ALA A 67 10.53 4.01 -13.40
C ALA A 67 9.10 3.53 -13.63
N ARG A 68 8.78 2.27 -13.28
CA ARG A 68 7.42 1.71 -13.39
C ARG A 68 6.44 2.43 -12.49
N LEU A 69 6.83 2.72 -11.26
CA LEU A 69 6.03 3.48 -10.30
C LEU A 69 5.68 4.85 -10.88
N ALA A 70 6.68 5.60 -11.34
CA ALA A 70 6.47 6.94 -11.90
C ALA A 70 5.56 6.88 -13.15
N ALA A 71 5.81 5.94 -14.06
CA ALA A 71 4.98 5.76 -15.26
C ALA A 71 3.53 5.38 -14.92
N ASN A 72 3.33 4.49 -13.94
CA ASN A 72 1.99 4.07 -13.51
C ASN A 72 1.23 5.22 -12.84
N LEU A 73 1.87 5.99 -11.97
CA LEU A 73 1.23 7.17 -11.37
C LEU A 73 0.91 8.21 -12.44
N GLN A 74 1.84 8.52 -13.34
CA GLN A 74 1.60 9.49 -14.41
C GLN A 74 0.44 9.08 -15.35
N THR A 75 0.33 7.78 -15.64
CA THR A 75 -0.69 7.27 -16.56
C THR A 75 -2.05 7.11 -15.91
N ARG A 76 -2.09 6.64 -14.66
CA ARG A 76 -3.34 6.28 -13.95
C ARG A 76 -3.89 7.44 -13.14
N LEU A 77 -3.01 8.26 -12.57
CA LEU A 77 -3.33 9.33 -11.62
C LEU A 77 -2.44 10.56 -11.88
N PRO A 78 -2.58 11.23 -13.05
CA PRO A 78 -1.69 12.32 -13.44
C PRO A 78 -1.69 13.51 -12.48
N HIS A 79 -2.80 13.72 -11.75
CA HIS A 79 -2.90 14.75 -10.71
C HIS A 79 -2.04 14.43 -9.46
N LEU A 80 -1.62 13.18 -9.31
CA LEU A 80 -0.80 12.69 -8.20
C LEU A 80 0.65 12.40 -8.62
N SER A 81 1.07 12.72 -9.84
CA SER A 81 2.45 12.49 -10.28
C SER A 81 3.51 13.13 -9.38
N ARG A 82 3.16 14.23 -8.69
CA ARG A 82 4.02 14.90 -7.70
C ARG A 82 4.30 14.03 -6.47
N THR A 83 3.47 13.01 -6.19
CA THR A 83 3.68 12.08 -5.09
C THR A 83 4.57 10.90 -5.47
N ALA A 84 4.96 10.75 -6.75
CA ALA A 84 5.80 9.63 -7.20
C ALA A 84 7.12 9.54 -6.42
N ALA A 85 7.80 10.66 -6.22
CA ALA A 85 9.02 10.71 -5.43
C ALA A 85 8.78 10.30 -3.95
N ILE A 86 7.59 10.59 -3.40
CA ILE A 86 7.22 10.21 -2.02
C ILE A 86 7.11 8.69 -1.93
N PHE A 87 6.39 8.07 -2.87
CA PHE A 87 6.28 6.61 -2.91
C PHE A 87 7.60 5.92 -3.26
N GLN A 88 8.44 6.51 -4.11
CA GLN A 88 9.78 5.97 -4.40
C GLN A 88 10.65 5.93 -3.15
N ASN A 89 10.66 7.02 -2.36
CA ASN A 89 11.36 7.08 -1.08
C ASN A 89 10.78 6.05 -0.09
N LEU A 90 9.45 6.03 0.05
CA LEU A 90 8.75 5.18 1.01
C LEU A 90 8.92 3.68 0.70
N LEU A 91 8.85 3.30 -0.58
CA LEU A 91 8.96 1.92 -1.05
C LEU A 91 10.41 1.47 -1.34
N GLY A 92 11.39 2.37 -1.20
CA GLY A 92 12.80 2.07 -1.44
C GLY A 92 13.16 1.79 -2.90
N VAL A 93 12.38 2.28 -3.87
CA VAL A 93 12.54 2.01 -5.31
C VAL A 93 13.07 3.26 -6.04
N GLN A 94 14.37 3.48 -5.87
CA GLN A 94 15.21 4.49 -6.53
C GLN A 94 14.85 5.98 -6.33
N GLN A 95 15.86 6.77 -5.93
CA GLN A 95 15.83 8.25 -5.89
C GLN A 95 16.58 8.81 -7.10
N GLN A 96 15.89 9.42 -8.07
CA GLN A 96 16.52 10.47 -8.88
C GLN A 96 16.00 11.80 -8.36
N GLU A 97 16.90 12.56 -7.72
CA GLU A 97 16.71 13.93 -7.20
C GLU A 97 15.46 14.15 -6.33
N ALA A 98 15.52 13.61 -5.10
CA ALA A 98 14.51 13.84 -4.06
C ALA A 98 14.63 15.21 -3.35
N ALA A 99 15.32 16.18 -3.95
CA ALA A 99 15.61 17.47 -3.30
C ALA A 99 14.35 18.25 -2.89
N SER A 100 13.19 17.96 -3.50
CA SER A 100 11.94 18.67 -3.25
C SER A 100 11.11 18.12 -2.08
N LEU A 101 11.39 16.91 -1.59
CA LEU A 101 10.54 16.24 -0.60
C LEU A 101 10.96 16.49 0.85
N GLU A 102 12.24 16.73 1.10
CA GLU A 102 12.74 17.12 2.42
C GLU A 102 12.22 18.50 2.85
N MET A 103 11.74 19.30 1.89
CA MET A 103 11.14 20.62 2.14
C MET A 103 9.65 20.56 2.49
N LEU A 104 9.01 19.39 2.42
CA LEU A 104 7.60 19.24 2.78
C LEU A 104 7.44 18.94 4.28
N GLU A 105 6.70 19.81 4.95
CA GLU A 105 6.25 19.59 6.33
C GLU A 105 5.50 18.26 6.47
N ALA A 106 5.68 17.61 7.63
CA ALA A 106 5.13 16.28 7.89
C ALA A 106 3.60 16.15 7.63
N PRO A 107 2.75 17.12 7.99
CA PRO A 107 1.31 17.04 7.71
C PRO A 107 0.97 17.09 6.22
N THR A 108 1.68 17.92 5.45
CA THR A 108 1.50 18.03 4.00
C THR A 108 1.87 16.72 3.32
N ARG A 109 2.99 16.11 3.73
CA ARG A 109 3.42 14.81 3.23
C ARG A 109 2.40 13.71 3.54
N GLN A 110 1.85 13.67 4.76
CA GLN A 110 0.81 12.70 5.12
C GLN A 110 -0.44 12.85 4.24
N LYS A 111 -0.91 14.10 4.05
CA LYS A 111 -2.05 14.37 3.18
C LYS A 111 -1.82 13.88 1.74
N LEU A 112 -0.64 14.12 1.18
CA LEU A 112 -0.30 13.66 -0.16
C LEU A 112 -0.29 12.13 -0.28
N ILE A 113 0.21 11.42 0.74
CA ILE A 113 0.20 9.95 0.78
C ILE A 113 -1.24 9.43 0.87
N LEU A 114 -2.07 10.05 1.70
CA LEU A 114 -3.48 9.69 1.85
C LEU A 114 -4.25 9.91 0.54
N ASP A 115 -4.17 11.12 -0.02
CA ASP A 115 -4.84 11.48 -1.28
C ASP A 115 -4.41 10.52 -2.42
N ALA A 116 -3.13 10.16 -2.47
CA ALA A 116 -2.62 9.20 -3.44
C ALA A 116 -3.09 7.76 -3.19
N THR A 117 -3.18 7.33 -1.93
CA THR A 117 -3.69 6.01 -1.56
C THR A 117 -5.15 5.88 -1.95
N VAL A 118 -5.97 6.89 -1.64
CA VAL A 118 -7.38 6.96 -2.05
C VAL A 118 -7.50 6.89 -3.57
N GLY A 119 -6.76 7.73 -4.30
CA GLY A 119 -6.80 7.70 -5.77
C GLY A 119 -6.40 6.36 -6.38
N LEU A 120 -5.40 5.67 -5.82
CA LEU A 120 -5.00 4.33 -6.26
C LEU A 120 -6.10 3.29 -6.01
N LEU A 121 -6.76 3.36 -4.87
CA LEU A 121 -7.87 2.46 -4.52
C LEU A 121 -9.10 2.73 -5.38
N GLU A 122 -9.45 3.99 -5.62
CA GLU A 122 -10.54 4.37 -6.52
C GLU A 122 -10.27 3.89 -7.95
N TYR A 123 -9.04 4.09 -8.45
CA TYR A 123 -8.65 3.59 -9.76
C TYR A 123 -8.77 2.07 -9.86
N ALA A 124 -8.40 1.33 -8.81
CA ALA A 124 -8.57 -0.12 -8.76
C ALA A 124 -10.06 -0.52 -8.70
N ALA A 125 -10.85 0.18 -7.88
CA ALA A 125 -12.27 -0.07 -7.67
C ALA A 125 -13.12 0.18 -8.92
N GLN A 126 -12.71 1.10 -9.80
CA GLN A 126 -13.36 1.33 -11.10
C GLN A 126 -13.29 0.11 -12.04
N ARG A 127 -12.35 -0.81 -11.82
CA ARG A 127 -12.10 -1.97 -12.70
C ARG A 127 -12.72 -3.25 -12.13
N ALA A 128 -12.70 -3.41 -10.82
CA ALA A 128 -13.28 -4.54 -10.12
C ALA A 128 -13.53 -4.18 -8.64
N PRO A 129 -14.50 -4.82 -7.97
CA PRO A 129 -14.66 -4.70 -6.52
C PRO A 129 -13.36 -5.01 -5.78
N VAL A 130 -12.92 -4.10 -4.89
CA VAL A 130 -11.66 -4.23 -4.14
C VAL A 130 -11.92 -4.73 -2.72
N LEU A 131 -11.18 -5.76 -2.31
CA LEU A 131 -11.09 -6.22 -0.93
C LEU A 131 -9.68 -5.93 -0.38
N LEU A 132 -9.60 -5.12 0.69
CA LEU A 132 -8.37 -4.93 1.44
C LEU A 132 -8.38 -5.78 2.70
N THR A 133 -7.30 -6.51 2.92
CA THR A 133 -7.13 -7.38 4.10
C THR A 133 -5.90 -6.95 4.88
N PHE A 134 -6.10 -6.64 6.15
CA PHE A 134 -5.02 -6.31 7.08
C PHE A 134 -5.01 -7.30 8.23
N GLU A 135 -3.94 -8.09 8.34
CA GLU A 135 -3.74 -9.02 9.43
C GLU A 135 -2.75 -8.47 10.46
N SER A 136 -2.82 -8.98 11.69
CA SER A 136 -1.88 -8.65 12.76
C SER A 136 -1.75 -7.15 13.07
N LEU A 137 -2.86 -6.41 13.06
CA LEU A 137 -2.90 -4.95 13.28
C LEU A 137 -2.29 -4.49 14.62
N GLN A 138 -2.21 -5.37 15.61
CA GLN A 138 -1.60 -5.07 16.90
C GLN A 138 -0.12 -4.67 16.82
N THR A 139 0.59 -5.04 15.74
CA THR A 139 2.01 -4.72 15.55
C THR A 139 2.24 -3.48 14.68
N VAL A 140 1.18 -2.76 14.30
CA VAL A 140 1.23 -1.67 13.32
C VAL A 140 1.56 -0.33 13.98
N ASP A 141 2.39 0.47 13.30
CA ASP A 141 2.80 1.82 13.70
C ASP A 141 1.63 2.81 13.76
N SER A 142 1.81 3.90 14.50
CA SER A 142 0.75 4.91 14.67
C SER A 142 0.45 5.69 13.39
N ALA A 143 1.43 5.89 12.50
CA ALA A 143 1.20 6.62 11.25
C ALA A 143 0.30 5.82 10.30
N SER A 144 0.51 4.51 10.21
CA SER A 144 -0.39 3.58 9.49
C SER A 144 -1.84 3.62 9.97
N ARG A 145 -2.10 3.88 11.26
CA ARG A 145 -3.46 3.97 11.82
C ARG A 145 -4.17 5.29 11.48
N ALA A 146 -3.41 6.30 11.08
CA ALA A 146 -3.91 7.62 10.73
C ALA A 146 -4.06 7.84 9.21
N LEU A 147 -3.76 6.82 8.40
CA LEU A 147 -4.12 6.70 6.99
C LEU A 147 -5.56 6.20 6.88
#